data_AF-A0A530M290-F1
#
_entry.id   AF-A0A530M290-F1
#
_cell.length_a   1.000
_cell.length_b   1.000
_cell.length_c   1.000
_cell.angle_alpha   90.00
_cell.angle_beta   90.00
_cell.angle_gamma   90.00
#
_symmetry.space_group_name_H-M   'P 1'
#
loop_
_entity.id
_entity.type
_entity.pdbx_description
1 polymer ?
#
loop_
_entity_poly.entity_id
_entity_poly.type
_entity_poly.pdbx_seq_one_letter_code
_entity_poly.pdbx_strand_id
1 'polypeptide(L)'
;MFRFWNLKRAALDAGKNVLLEKTPRHIRRVARIRRLVPGARFVMPVRDGRDVVASLIKRLGDPKEALDRWINDNALVLAEQGKPDVLIYRYEDLVENPAKVVEQICGFLDVTFSPDLLDYHKNPQQWFKPTDASGETPHAVLRNQQVNQPIYDGSGRWRSELGNAELQDLVQGRGAQLMKAFGYA
;
A
#
# COMPACT_ATOMS: atom_id res chain seq x y z
N MET A 1 1.00 -18.27 16.50
CA MET A 1 0.36 -17.53 17.60
C MET A 1 1.37 -16.78 18.47
N PHE A 2 2.45 -17.41 18.95
CA PHE A 2 3.43 -16.78 19.86
C PHE A 2 3.92 -15.38 19.45
N ARG A 3 4.27 -15.17 18.17
CA ARG A 3 4.74 -13.86 17.68
C ARG A 3 3.68 -12.75 17.71
N PHE A 4 2.42 -13.05 17.40
CA PHE A 4 1.36 -12.03 17.43
C PHE A 4 1.11 -11.54 18.87
N TRP A 5 1.05 -12.46 19.83
CA TRP A 5 0.83 -12.11 21.24
C TRP A 5 1.99 -11.30 21.82
N ASN A 6 3.24 -11.57 21.39
CA ASN A 6 4.38 -10.76 21.81
C ASN A 6 4.32 -9.33 21.23
N LEU A 7 3.94 -9.19 19.95
CA LEU A 7 3.76 -7.87 19.34
C LEU A 7 2.59 -7.09 19.95
N LYS A 8 1.47 -7.77 20.22
CA LYS A 8 0.32 -7.16 20.91
C LYS A 8 0.70 -6.69 22.30
N ARG A 9 1.46 -7.50 23.05
CA ARG A 9 1.96 -7.12 24.37
C ARG A 9 2.91 -5.93 24.31
N ALA A 10 3.88 -5.94 23.39
CA ALA A 10 4.79 -4.82 23.20
C ALA A 10 4.06 -3.52 22.82
N ALA A 11 2.99 -3.60 22.03
CA ALA A 11 2.14 -2.44 21.74
C ALA A 11 1.48 -1.90 23.02
N LEU A 12 0.88 -2.78 23.83
CA LEU A 12 0.24 -2.41 25.09
C LEU A 12 1.25 -1.84 26.10
N ASP A 13 2.43 -2.46 26.24
CA ASP A 13 3.51 -2.00 27.11
C ASP A 13 4.03 -0.61 26.68
N ALA A 14 3.94 -0.28 25.38
CA ALA A 14 4.24 1.04 24.82
C ALA A 14 3.05 2.02 24.90
N GLY A 15 1.97 1.67 25.60
CA GLY A 15 0.76 2.49 25.74
C GLY A 15 -0.06 2.61 24.46
N LYS A 16 0.10 1.67 23.51
CA LYS A 16 -0.63 1.63 22.23
C LYS A 16 -1.72 0.57 22.28
N ASN A 17 -2.93 0.96 21.90
CA ASN A 17 -4.09 0.07 21.89
C ASN A 17 -4.29 -0.63 20.54
N VAL A 18 -3.51 -0.25 19.52
CA VAL A 18 -3.59 -0.78 18.16
C VAL A 18 -2.22 -1.23 17.69
N LEU A 19 -2.17 -2.45 17.17
CA LEU A 19 -0.99 -2.98 16.47
C LEU A 19 -1.23 -2.84 14.96
N LEU A 20 -0.38 -2.06 14.30
CA LEU A 20 -0.38 -1.93 12.83
C LEU A 20 0.75 -2.76 12.24
N GLU A 21 0.43 -3.57 11.24
CA GLU A 21 1.41 -4.29 10.44
C GLU A 21 1.24 -3.88 8.98
N LYS A 22 2.36 -3.56 8.33
CA LYS A 22 2.37 -3.17 6.92
C LYS A 22 3.43 -3.98 6.19
N THR A 23 2.98 -5.00 5.46
CA THR A 23 3.81 -5.74 4.49
C THR A 23 3.01 -5.98 3.21
N PRO A 24 3.44 -5.48 2.01
CA PRO A 24 2.63 -5.62 0.79
C PRO A 24 2.27 -7.08 0.45
N ARG A 25 3.20 -8.01 0.68
CA ARG A 25 3.00 -9.45 0.41
C ARG A 25 1.94 -10.12 1.28
N HIS A 26 1.45 -9.45 2.34
CA HIS A 26 0.39 -9.99 3.19
C HIS A 26 -0.96 -10.11 2.47
N ILE A 27 -1.16 -9.45 1.34
CA ILE A 27 -2.33 -9.68 0.48
C ILE A 27 -2.49 -11.16 0.10
N ARG A 28 -1.38 -11.89 -0.07
CA ARG A 28 -1.37 -13.35 -0.38
C ARG A 28 -1.66 -14.24 0.83
N ARG A 29 -1.95 -13.63 1.98
CA ARG A 29 -2.08 -14.28 3.29
C ARG A 29 -3.29 -13.76 4.08
N VAL A 30 -4.18 -12.95 3.50
CA VAL A 30 -5.34 -12.36 4.19
C VAL A 30 -6.16 -13.43 4.93
N ALA A 31 -6.54 -14.53 4.26
CA ALA A 31 -7.28 -15.61 4.89
C ALA A 31 -6.56 -16.23 6.10
N ARG A 32 -5.23 -16.40 6.01
CA ARG A 32 -4.41 -16.91 7.12
C ARG A 32 -4.31 -15.90 8.26
N ILE A 33 -4.18 -14.61 7.95
CA ILE A 33 -4.13 -13.54 8.96
C ILE A 33 -5.47 -13.48 9.70
N ARG A 34 -6.58 -13.43 8.97
CA ARG A 34 -7.95 -13.44 9.53
C ARG A 34 -8.18 -14.61 10.49
N ARG A 35 -7.64 -15.80 10.17
CA ARG A 35 -7.71 -16.98 11.06
C ARG A 35 -6.83 -16.86 12.31
N LEU A 36 -5.64 -16.26 12.20
CA LEU A 36 -4.63 -16.22 13.27
C LEU A 36 -4.72 -14.98 14.16
N VAL A 37 -5.37 -13.92 13.69
CA VAL A 37 -5.54 -12.63 14.35
C VAL A 37 -7.03 -12.28 14.34
N PRO A 38 -7.79 -12.74 15.35
CA PRO A 38 -9.21 -12.42 15.46
C PRO A 38 -9.42 -10.90 15.52
N GLY A 39 -10.38 -10.40 14.73
CA GLY A 39 -10.67 -8.97 14.63
C GLY A 39 -9.69 -8.16 13.79
N ALA A 40 -8.78 -8.81 13.04
CA ALA A 40 -7.94 -8.11 12.07
C ALA A 40 -8.82 -7.36 11.05
N ARG A 41 -8.49 -6.08 10.81
CA ARG A 41 -9.06 -5.26 9.75
C ARG A 41 -8.01 -5.00 8.68
N PHE A 42 -8.41 -4.95 7.43
CA PHE A 42 -7.51 -4.83 6.29
C PHE A 42 -7.78 -3.53 5.53
N VAL A 43 -6.77 -2.67 5.48
CA VAL A 43 -6.80 -1.44 4.67
C VAL A 43 -5.95 -1.70 3.42
N MET A 44 -6.59 -1.69 2.26
CA MET A 44 -6.02 -2.10 0.98
C MET A 44 -6.06 -0.93 -0.02
N PRO A 45 -4.98 -0.12 -0.12
CA PRO A 45 -4.90 0.88 -1.17
C PRO A 45 -4.83 0.22 -2.55
N VAL A 46 -5.61 0.75 -3.49
CA VAL A 46 -5.46 0.51 -4.94
C VAL A 46 -4.92 1.78 -5.60
N ARG A 47 -4.26 1.62 -6.74
CA ARG A 47 -3.65 2.72 -7.49
C ARG A 47 -3.76 2.40 -8.98
N ASP A 48 -3.80 3.44 -9.81
CA ASP A 48 -3.79 3.30 -11.26
C ASP A 48 -2.71 2.31 -11.72
N GLY A 49 -3.14 1.25 -12.39
CA GLY A 49 -2.26 0.16 -12.81
C GLY A 49 -1.14 0.63 -13.73
N ARG A 50 -1.35 1.70 -14.49
CA ARG A 50 -0.34 2.29 -15.37
C ARG A 50 0.83 2.83 -14.57
N ASP A 51 0.57 3.58 -13.49
CA ASP A 51 1.62 4.10 -12.61
C ASP A 51 2.33 2.99 -11.83
N VAL A 52 1.57 1.97 -11.39
CA VAL A 52 2.16 0.85 -10.63
C VAL A 52 3.06 0.01 -11.54
N VAL A 53 2.62 -0.34 -12.74
CA VAL A 53 3.40 -1.14 -13.69
C VAL A 53 4.64 -0.35 -14.15
N ALA A 54 4.52 0.94 -14.48
CA ALA A 54 5.68 1.78 -14.80
C ALA A 54 6.71 1.79 -13.66
N SER A 55 6.24 1.90 -12.41
CA SER A 55 7.12 1.84 -11.24
C SER A 55 7.72 0.45 -11.01
N LEU A 56 7.02 -0.63 -11.35
CA LEU A 56 7.51 -2.00 -11.20
C LEU A 56 8.52 -2.37 -12.28
N ILE A 57 8.35 -1.90 -13.52
CA ILE A 57 9.32 -2.09 -14.62
C ILE A 57 10.70 -1.59 -14.21
N LYS A 58 10.77 -0.36 -13.66
CA LYS A 58 12.04 0.22 -13.17
C LYS A 58 12.72 -0.63 -12.09
N ARG A 59 11.95 -1.44 -11.36
CA ARG A 59 12.46 -2.26 -10.25
C ARG A 59 12.78 -3.70 -10.66
N LEU A 60 11.99 -4.29 -11.53
CA LEU A 60 12.10 -5.70 -11.94
C LEU A 60 12.88 -5.87 -13.24
N GLY A 61 12.92 -4.85 -14.09
CA GLY A 61 13.54 -4.91 -15.41
C GLY A 61 12.71 -5.63 -16.47
N ASP A 62 11.56 -6.22 -16.10
CA ASP A 62 10.68 -6.98 -17.00
C ASP A 62 9.24 -6.43 -16.96
N PRO A 63 8.72 -5.86 -18.07
CA PRO A 63 7.32 -5.45 -18.20
C PRO A 63 6.30 -6.55 -17.99
N LYS A 64 6.58 -7.77 -18.44
CA LYS A 64 5.66 -8.91 -18.27
C LYS A 64 5.56 -9.27 -16.79
N GLU A 65 6.69 -9.41 -16.10
CA GLU A 65 6.70 -9.68 -14.66
C GLU A 65 6.03 -8.54 -13.87
N ALA A 66 6.25 -7.28 -14.25
CA ALA A 66 5.62 -6.12 -13.62
C ALA A 66 4.10 -6.16 -13.74
N LEU A 67 3.58 -6.46 -14.94
CA LEU A 67 2.14 -6.57 -15.17
C LEU A 67 1.55 -7.80 -14.49
N ASP A 68 2.19 -8.97 -14.59
CA ASP A 68 1.75 -10.19 -13.90
C ASP A 68 1.67 -9.98 -12.40
N ARG A 69 2.66 -9.30 -11.82
CA ARG A 69 2.65 -8.96 -10.40
C ARG A 69 1.49 -8.03 -10.05
N TRP A 70 1.24 -6.98 -10.83
CA TRP A 70 0.14 -6.06 -10.59
C TRP A 70 -1.22 -6.79 -10.67
N ILE A 71 -1.44 -7.60 -11.71
CA ILE A 71 -2.68 -8.38 -11.88
C ILE A 71 -2.88 -9.34 -10.71
N ASN A 72 -1.86 -10.14 -10.38
CA ASN A 72 -1.98 -11.17 -9.34
C ASN A 72 -2.25 -10.58 -7.96
N ASP A 73 -1.57 -9.50 -7.58
CA ASP A 73 -1.76 -8.88 -6.27
C ASP A 73 -3.13 -8.15 -6.21
N ASN A 74 -3.58 -7.49 -7.29
CA ASN A 74 -4.84 -6.76 -7.30
C ASN A 74 -6.08 -7.63 -7.52
N ALA A 75 -5.97 -8.79 -8.17
CA ALA A 75 -7.04 -9.77 -8.21
C ALA A 75 -7.40 -10.27 -6.80
N LEU A 76 -6.40 -10.41 -5.92
CA LEU A 76 -6.62 -10.74 -4.51
C LEU A 76 -7.29 -9.60 -3.74
N VAL A 77 -6.97 -8.34 -4.05
CA VAL A 77 -7.68 -7.17 -3.47
C VAL A 77 -9.14 -7.17 -3.90
N LEU A 78 -9.41 -7.36 -5.20
CA LEU A 78 -10.76 -7.40 -5.74
C LEU A 78 -11.59 -8.53 -5.11
N ALA A 79 -11.00 -9.70 -4.86
CA ALA A 79 -11.66 -10.82 -4.19
C ALA A 79 -12.02 -10.57 -2.71
N GLU A 80 -11.45 -9.52 -2.09
CA GLU A 80 -11.76 -9.10 -0.72
C GLU A 80 -12.77 -7.94 -0.68
N GLN A 81 -13.19 -7.41 -1.84
CA GLN A 81 -14.15 -6.32 -1.93
C GLN A 81 -15.50 -6.67 -1.28
N GLY A 82 -16.06 -5.71 -0.54
CA GLY A 82 -17.36 -5.84 0.11
C GLY A 82 -17.35 -6.61 1.43
N LYS A 83 -16.20 -7.14 1.86
CA LYS A 83 -16.10 -7.79 3.18
C LYS A 83 -16.09 -6.73 4.30
N PRO A 84 -16.75 -6.97 5.44
CA PRO A 84 -16.91 -5.97 6.50
C PRO A 84 -15.59 -5.63 7.22
N ASP A 85 -14.60 -6.52 7.14
CA ASP A 85 -13.27 -6.32 7.72
C ASP A 85 -12.26 -5.77 6.70
N VAL A 86 -12.72 -5.26 5.56
CA VAL A 86 -11.89 -4.75 4.47
C VAL A 86 -12.33 -3.34 4.07
N LEU A 87 -11.36 -2.43 4.00
CA LEU A 87 -11.49 -1.11 3.40
C LEU A 87 -10.56 -1.02 2.19
N ILE A 88 -11.13 -0.83 1.01
CA ILE A 88 -10.39 -0.51 -0.22
C ILE A 88 -10.55 0.98 -0.49
N TYR A 89 -9.46 1.68 -0.77
CA TYR A 89 -9.47 3.09 -1.16
C TYR A 89 -8.48 3.34 -2.29
N ARG A 90 -8.69 4.39 -3.09
CA ARG A 90 -7.77 4.77 -4.17
C ARG A 90 -6.68 5.70 -3.65
N TYR A 91 -5.45 5.44 -4.06
CA TYR A 91 -4.31 6.33 -3.82
C TYR A 91 -4.60 7.74 -4.33
N GLU A 92 -5.27 7.86 -5.46
CA GLU A 92 -5.62 9.16 -6.07
C GLU A 92 -6.55 9.97 -5.15
N ASP A 93 -7.54 9.33 -4.51
CA ASP A 93 -8.42 10.00 -3.55
C ASP A 93 -7.64 10.48 -2.31
N LEU A 94 -6.64 9.70 -1.87
CA LEU A 94 -5.78 10.05 -0.73
C LEU A 94 -4.91 11.26 -1.03
N VAL A 95 -4.38 11.40 -2.24
CA VAL A 95 -3.56 12.57 -2.59
C VAL A 95 -4.41 13.81 -2.89
N GLU A 96 -5.62 13.63 -3.43
CA GLU A 96 -6.55 14.74 -3.71
C GLU A 96 -7.16 15.31 -2.42
N ASN A 97 -7.59 14.44 -1.49
CA ASN A 97 -8.17 14.87 -0.22
C ASN A 97 -7.67 13.99 0.95
N PRO A 98 -6.44 14.24 1.43
CA PRO A 98 -5.83 13.41 2.47
C PRO A 98 -6.64 13.34 3.76
N ALA A 99 -7.18 14.48 4.22
CA ALA A 99 -7.94 14.55 5.47
C ALA A 99 -9.16 13.63 5.44
N LYS A 100 -9.95 13.69 4.37
CA LYS A 100 -11.14 12.87 4.18
C LYS A 100 -10.83 11.37 4.17
N VAL A 101 -9.80 10.97 3.42
CA VAL A 101 -9.44 9.53 3.31
C VAL A 101 -8.83 9.01 4.60
N VAL A 102 -8.00 9.79 5.28
CA VAL A 102 -7.43 9.40 6.58
C VAL A 102 -8.51 9.30 7.66
N GLU A 103 -9.47 10.24 7.68
CA GLU A 103 -10.62 10.17 8.58
C GLU A 103 -11.47 8.91 8.33
N GLN A 104 -11.73 8.58 7.06
CA GLN A 104 -12.42 7.33 6.69
C GLN A 104 -11.66 6.07 7.17
N ILE A 105 -10.33 6.04 7.01
CA ILE A 105 -9.48 4.94 7.49
C ILE A 105 -9.55 4.87 9.02
N CYS A 106 -9.46 5.99 9.71
CA CYS A 106 -9.56 6.07 11.16
C CYS A 106 -10.91 5.53 11.67
N GLY A 107 -12.02 5.96 11.07
CA GLY A 107 -13.35 5.45 11.40
C GLY A 107 -13.48 3.95 11.15
N PHE A 108 -12.97 3.45 10.02
CA PHE A 108 -12.94 2.02 9.73
C PHE A 108 -12.08 1.22 10.73
N LEU A 109 -10.99 1.79 11.24
CA LEU A 109 -10.11 1.17 12.23
C LEU A 109 -10.55 1.39 13.68
N ASP A 110 -11.64 2.15 13.91
CA ASP A 110 -12.12 2.54 15.25
C ASP A 110 -11.02 3.23 16.07
N VAL A 111 -10.34 4.19 15.43
CA VAL A 111 -9.35 5.06 16.05
C VAL A 111 -9.74 6.52 15.81
N THR A 112 -9.45 7.38 16.79
CA THR A 112 -9.74 8.81 16.68
C THR A 112 -8.87 9.46 15.61
N PHE A 113 -9.50 10.13 14.65
CA PHE A 113 -8.79 10.99 13.70
C PHE A 113 -8.20 12.21 14.43
N SER A 114 -6.96 12.57 14.09
CA SER A 114 -6.34 13.84 14.47
C SER A 114 -5.77 14.50 13.21
N PRO A 115 -5.98 15.82 12.99
CA PRO A 115 -5.34 16.55 11.90
C PRO A 115 -3.83 16.39 11.86
N ASP A 116 -3.19 16.23 13.01
CA ASP A 116 -1.73 16.03 13.14
C ASP A 116 -1.22 14.77 12.43
N LEU A 117 -2.10 13.81 12.12
CA LEU A 117 -1.75 12.64 11.32
C LEU A 117 -1.27 13.00 9.91
N LEU A 118 -1.70 14.16 9.38
CA LEU A 118 -1.28 14.67 8.06
C LEU A 118 0.11 15.32 8.12
N ASP A 119 0.54 15.72 9.32
CA ASP A 119 1.82 16.37 9.61
C ASP A 119 2.92 15.37 10.00
N TYR A 120 2.76 14.07 9.66
CA TYR A 120 3.72 13.02 10.01
C TYR A 120 5.16 13.34 9.58
N HIS A 121 5.33 14.04 8.46
CA HIS A 121 6.62 14.44 7.90
C HIS A 121 7.40 15.41 8.80
N LYS A 122 6.72 16.12 9.72
CA LYS A 122 7.36 16.99 10.73
C LYS A 122 8.08 16.21 11.83
N ASN A 123 7.80 14.91 11.97
CA ASN A 123 8.39 14.01 12.95
C ASN A 123 9.05 12.81 12.25
N PRO A 124 10.22 13.00 11.62
CA PRO A 124 10.80 12.03 10.70
C PRO A 124 11.08 10.69 11.39
N GLN A 125 10.79 9.60 10.67
CA GLN A 125 10.96 8.23 11.13
C GLN A 125 12.06 7.51 10.34
N GLN A 126 12.81 6.64 11.02
CA GLN A 126 13.81 5.76 10.41
C GLN A 126 13.34 4.30 10.44
N TRP A 127 12.41 3.94 9.55
CA TRP A 127 11.82 2.60 9.51
C TRP A 127 12.73 1.56 8.85
N PHE A 128 13.59 1.98 7.93
CA PHE A 128 14.48 1.08 7.19
C PHE A 128 15.91 1.27 7.68
N LYS A 129 16.45 0.27 8.37
CA LYS A 129 17.87 0.29 8.73
C LYS A 129 18.70 -0.06 7.48
N PRO A 130 19.79 0.64 7.19
CA PRO A 130 20.78 0.13 6.25
C PRO A 130 21.39 -1.13 6.86
N THR A 131 20.89 -2.28 6.44
CA THR A 131 21.64 -3.54 6.45
C THR A 131 22.49 -3.44 5.19
N ASP A 132 23.81 -3.29 5.22
CA ASP A 132 24.82 -4.26 5.65
C ASP A 132 26.14 -3.58 6.10
N ALA A 133 27.13 -4.37 6.53
CA ALA A 133 28.50 -3.93 6.87
C ALA A 133 29.29 -3.28 5.69
N SER A 134 28.66 -3.12 4.53
CA SER A 134 29.21 -2.59 3.28
C SER A 134 28.67 -1.20 2.90
N GLY A 135 27.85 -0.56 3.73
CA GLY A 135 27.30 0.77 3.49
C GLY A 135 25.81 0.80 3.15
N GLU A 136 25.29 2.00 2.96
CA GLU A 136 23.87 2.27 2.74
C GLU A 136 23.36 1.63 1.43
N THR A 137 22.35 0.75 1.49
CA THR A 137 21.65 0.35 0.26
C THR A 137 20.81 1.54 -0.24
N PRO A 138 20.94 1.97 -1.52
CA PRO A 138 20.21 3.13 -2.06
C PRO A 138 18.70 3.02 -1.84
N HIS A 139 18.14 1.81 -1.85
CA HIS A 139 16.72 1.59 -1.66
C HIS A 139 16.23 1.88 -0.22
N ALA A 140 17.01 1.60 0.82
CA ALA A 140 16.62 1.89 2.21
C ALA A 140 16.65 3.40 2.49
N VAL A 141 17.67 4.09 1.97
CA VAL A 141 17.81 5.55 2.04
C VAL A 141 16.65 6.23 1.33
N LEU A 142 16.40 5.87 0.07
CA LEU A 142 15.29 6.41 -0.72
C LEU A 142 13.95 6.19 -0.02
N ARG A 143 13.73 5.03 0.62
CA ARG A 143 12.47 4.76 1.31
C ARG A 143 12.31 5.60 2.57
N ASN A 144 13.36 5.77 3.37
CA ASN A 144 13.32 6.69 4.52
C ASN A 144 13.11 8.13 4.07
N GLN A 145 13.69 8.56 2.96
CA GLN A 145 13.43 9.88 2.40
C GLN A 145 11.96 10.04 2.01
N GLN A 146 11.41 9.09 1.25
CA GLN A 146 10.03 9.12 0.75
C GLN A 146 8.98 9.17 1.87
N VAL A 147 9.14 8.36 2.93
CA VAL A 147 8.15 8.29 4.03
C VAL A 147 8.19 9.51 4.95
N ASN A 148 9.18 10.39 4.79
CA ASN A 148 9.33 11.62 5.56
C ASN A 148 9.06 12.87 4.73
N GLN A 149 8.57 12.74 3.49
CA GLN A 149 8.05 13.87 2.71
C GLN A 149 6.56 14.09 2.99
N PRO A 150 6.05 15.32 2.83
CA PRO A 150 4.61 15.56 2.77
C PRO A 150 3.93 14.67 1.72
N ILE A 151 2.63 14.44 1.87
CA ILE A 151 1.84 13.78 0.84
C ILE A 151 1.93 14.62 -0.43
N TYR A 152 2.31 13.97 -1.53
CA TYR A 152 2.41 14.59 -2.84
C TYR A 152 1.74 13.71 -3.88
N ASP A 153 1.25 14.35 -4.95
CA ASP A 153 0.67 13.64 -6.08
C ASP A 153 1.77 13.06 -6.97
N GLY A 154 1.89 11.73 -6.95
CA GLY A 154 2.78 10.97 -7.82
C GLY A 154 2.06 10.30 -8.99
N SER A 155 0.80 10.63 -9.24
CA SER A 155 -0.03 10.05 -10.30
C SER A 155 0.38 10.54 -11.69
N GLY A 156 0.07 9.75 -12.71
CA GLY A 156 0.23 10.15 -14.10
C GLY A 156 1.66 10.11 -14.66
N ARG A 157 2.63 9.62 -13.87
CA ARG A 157 4.02 9.44 -14.33
C ARG A 157 4.12 8.41 -15.45
N TRP A 158 3.20 7.46 -15.49
CA TRP A 158 3.11 6.49 -16.58
C TRP A 158 3.10 7.13 -17.99
N ARG A 159 2.61 8.37 -18.14
CA ARG A 159 2.57 9.06 -19.44
C ARG A 159 3.94 9.26 -20.08
N SER A 160 4.99 9.38 -19.27
CA SER A 160 6.38 9.51 -19.74
C SER A 160 7.22 8.25 -19.48
N GLU A 161 6.70 7.28 -18.73
CA GLU A 161 7.45 6.13 -18.24
C GLU A 161 6.99 4.78 -18.81
N LEU A 162 5.79 4.70 -19.39
CA LEU A 162 5.19 3.45 -19.86
C LEU A 162 5.12 3.41 -21.40
N GLY A 163 5.50 2.27 -21.98
CA GLY A 163 5.39 2.03 -23.41
C GLY A 163 3.96 1.77 -23.88
N ASN A 164 3.74 1.90 -25.20
CA ASN A 164 2.41 1.71 -25.80
C ASN A 164 1.89 0.27 -25.65
N ALA A 165 2.76 -0.73 -25.71
CA ALA A 165 2.36 -2.14 -25.60
C ALA A 165 1.85 -2.46 -24.19
N GLU A 166 2.56 -2.01 -23.15
CA GLU A 166 2.15 -2.19 -21.76
C GLU A 166 0.87 -1.42 -21.45
N LEU A 167 0.72 -0.21 -22.00
CA LEU A 167 -0.49 0.58 -21.87
C LEU A 167 -1.70 -0.14 -22.49
N GLN A 168 -1.57 -0.72 -23.68
CA GLN A 168 -2.63 -1.49 -24.32
C GLN A 168 -3.01 -2.73 -23.50
N ASP A 169 -2.03 -3.47 -22.96
CA ASP A 169 -2.32 -4.67 -22.15
C ASP A 169 -3.02 -4.31 -20.82
N LEU A 170 -2.78 -3.12 -20.27
CA LEU A 170 -3.49 -2.62 -19.09
C LEU A 170 -4.91 -2.14 -19.39
N VAL A 171 -5.14 -1.43 -20.50
CA VAL A 171 -6.42 -0.75 -20.79
C VAL A 171 -7.37 -1.63 -21.60
N GLN A 172 -6.83 -2.49 -22.48
CA GLN A 172 -7.61 -3.31 -23.41
C GLN A 172 -7.31 -4.81 -23.28
N GLY A 173 -6.19 -5.18 -22.64
CA GLY A 173 -5.76 -6.56 -22.48
C GLY A 173 -6.04 -7.12 -21.08
N ARG A 174 -5.04 -7.82 -20.54
CA ARG A 174 -5.15 -8.61 -19.29
C ARG A 174 -5.47 -7.77 -18.06
N GLY A 175 -5.11 -6.49 -18.07
CA GLY A 175 -5.38 -5.57 -16.96
C GLY A 175 -6.75 -4.90 -16.98
N ALA A 176 -7.45 -4.93 -18.12
CA ALA A 176 -8.59 -4.05 -18.38
C ALA A 176 -9.73 -4.23 -17.36
N GLN A 177 -10.05 -5.48 -17.01
CA GLN A 177 -11.12 -5.76 -16.04
C GLN A 177 -10.77 -5.24 -14.64
N LEU A 178 -9.53 -5.38 -14.20
CA LEU A 178 -9.07 -4.87 -12.91
C LEU A 178 -9.02 -3.35 -12.89
N MET A 179 -8.52 -2.72 -13.96
CA MET A 179 -8.54 -1.26 -14.11
C MET A 179 -9.96 -0.72 -13.96
N LYS A 180 -10.91 -1.29 -14.71
CA LYS A 180 -12.33 -0.91 -14.63
C LYS A 180 -12.93 -1.14 -13.25
N ALA A 181 -12.61 -2.28 -12.61
CA ALA A 181 -13.14 -2.62 -11.29
C ALA A 181 -12.74 -1.60 -10.21
N PHE A 182 -11.55 -0.99 -10.32
CA PHE A 182 -11.09 0.06 -9.41
C PHE A 182 -11.37 1.49 -9.89
N GLY A 183 -12.14 1.64 -10.99
CA GLY A 183 -12.56 2.95 -11.49
C GLY A 183 -11.48 3.69 -12.30
N TYR A 184 -10.58 2.95 -12.94
CA TYR A 184 -9.62 3.49 -13.90
C TYR A 184 -10.08 3.19 -15.32
N ALA A 185 -10.15 4.25 -16.14
CA ALA A 185 -10.42 4.19 -17.58
C ALA A 185 -9.12 4.16 -18.40
#